data_AF-A0A031J6M4-F1
#
_entry.id   AF-A0A031J6M4-F1
#
_cell.length_a   1.000
_cell.length_b   1.000
_cell.length_c   1.000
_cell.angle_alpha   90.00
_cell.angle_beta   90.00
_cell.angle_gamma   90.00
#
_symmetry.space_group_name_H-M   'P 1'
#
loop_
_entity.id
_entity.type
_entity.pdbx_description
1 polymer ?
#
loop_
_entity_poly.entity_id
_entity_poly.type
_entity_poly.pdbx_seq_one_letter_code
_entity_poly.pdbx_strand_id
1 'polypeptide(L)' 'MESPVHSLSSLFKQLGLPDDPVSIEKFVSVHSPLKSELHLADAFFWTGSQRAFLREEILEDADWAEVVDELNLMLRGGRG' A
#
# COMPACT_ATOMS: atom_id res chain seq x y z
N MET A 1 15.75 13.90 15.21
CA MET A 1 14.30 13.81 14.99
C MET A 1 14.09 12.41 14.44
N GLU A 2 13.50 11.51 15.22
CA GLU A 2 13.11 10.20 14.70
C GLU A 2 11.85 10.43 13.88
N SER A 3 11.96 10.32 12.55
CA SER A 3 10.79 10.27 11.68
C SER A 3 9.93 9.10 12.18
N PRO A 4 8.61 9.26 12.35
CA PRO A 4 7.76 8.10 12.55
C PRO A 4 7.98 7.17 11.35
N VAL A 5 8.67 6.05 11.56
CA VAL A 5 8.86 5.06 10.52
C VAL A 5 7.50 4.37 10.39
N HIS A 6 6.65 4.92 9.52
CA HIS A 6 5.41 4.27 9.16
C HIS A 6 5.78 2.89 8.58
N SER A 7 5.05 1.86 9.00
CA SER A 7 5.25 0.49 8.53
C SER A 7 4.05 0.03 7.72
N LEU A 8 4.23 -0.99 6.87
CA LEU A 8 3.11 -1.60 6.15
C LEU A 8 1.98 -2.05 7.09
N SER A 9 2.31 -2.56 8.28
CA SER A 9 1.32 -2.88 9.31
C SER A 9 0.48 -1.67 9.68
N SER A 10 1.11 -0.53 9.96
CA SER A 10 0.39 0.70 10.30
C SER A 10 -0.47 1.20 9.13
N LEU A 11 -0.01 1.04 7.88
CA LEU A 11 -0.77 1.40 6.68
C LEU A 11 -2.00 0.51 6.54
N PHE A 12 -1.84 -0.81 6.68
CA PHE A 12 -2.95 -1.76 6.61
C PHE A 12 -3.99 -1.48 7.70
N LYS A 13 -3.54 -1.17 8.92
CA LYS A 13 -4.42 -0.76 10.02
C LYS A 13 -5.24 0.48 9.67
N GLN A 14 -4.62 1.49 9.06
CA GLN A 14 -5.29 2.71 8.61
C GLN A 14 -6.30 2.43 7.48
N LEU A 15 -5.98 1.48 6.59
CA LEU A 15 -6.87 1.00 5.53
C LEU A 15 -8.00 0.07 6.06
N GLY A 16 -7.98 -0.31 7.33
CA GLY A 16 -8.92 -1.27 7.92
C GLY A 16 -8.70 -2.71 7.47
N LEU A 17 -7.48 -3.04 7.06
CA LEU A 17 -7.03 -4.38 6.70
C LEU A 17 -6.27 -5.03 7.87
N PRO A 18 -6.12 -6.37 7.86
CA PRO A 18 -5.31 -7.05 8.86
C PRO A 18 -3.83 -6.64 8.74
N ASP A 19 -3.25 -6.14 9.83
CA ASP A 19 -1.90 -5.56 9.88
C ASP A 19 -0.77 -6.56 10.21
N ASP A 20 -1.12 -7.84 10.38
CA ASP A 20 -0.17 -8.90 10.68
C ASP A 20 0.68 -9.25 9.42
N PRO A 21 1.99 -9.49 9.55
CA PRO A 21 2.90 -9.75 8.43
C PRO A 21 2.42 -10.86 7.49
N VAL A 22 1.87 -11.94 8.04
CA VAL A 22 1.32 -13.07 7.26
C VAL A 22 0.15 -12.62 6.36
N SER A 23 -0.69 -11.71 6.85
CA SER A 23 -1.84 -11.20 6.11
C SER A 23 -1.41 -10.23 5.02
N ILE A 24 -0.40 -9.40 5.29
CA ILE A 24 0.18 -8.46 4.32
C ILE A 24 0.81 -9.24 3.17
N GLU A 25 1.66 -10.23 3.46
CA GLU A 25 2.28 -11.08 2.42
C GLU A 25 1.23 -11.81 1.59
N LYS A 26 0.19 -12.34 2.25
CA LYS A 26 -0.93 -12.99 1.55
C LYS A 26 -1.69 -12.02 0.66
N PHE A 27 -1.96 -10.80 1.13
CA PHE A 27 -2.63 -9.76 0.34
C PHE A 27 -1.82 -9.43 -0.91
N VAL A 28 -0.51 -9.17 -0.75
CA VAL A 28 0.39 -8.91 -1.87
C VAL A 28 0.40 -10.09 -2.84
N SER A 29 0.53 -11.33 -2.35
CA SER A 29 0.55 -12.53 -3.21
C SER A 29 -0.76 -12.74 -3.99
N VAL A 30 -1.91 -12.39 -3.40
CA VAL A 30 -3.23 -12.53 -4.04
C VAL A 30 -3.48 -11.44 -5.09
N HIS A 31 -2.97 -10.23 -4.87
CA HIS A 31 -3.22 -9.07 -5.71
C HIS A 31 -2.06 -8.74 -6.67
N SER A 32 -0.91 -9.40 -6.53
CA SER A 32 0.23 -9.34 -7.44
C SER A 32 0.04 -10.29 -8.63
N PRO A 33 0.53 -9.95 -9.84
CA PRO A 33 1.17 -8.68 -10.20
C PRO A 33 0.14 -7.60 -10.54
N LEU A 34 0.29 -6.42 -9.93
CA LEU A 34 -0.43 -5.22 -10.32
C LEU A 34 0.13 -4.68 -11.64
N LYS A 35 -0.72 -4.48 -12.64
CA LYS A 35 -0.32 -3.95 -13.95
C LYS A 35 0.37 -2.59 -13.82
N SER A 36 1.50 -2.39 -14.52
CA SER A 36 2.26 -1.13 -14.55
C SER A 36 1.42 0.10 -14.88
N GLU A 37 0.39 -0.07 -15.71
CA GLU A 37 -0.51 1.00 -16.15
C GLU A 37 -1.58 1.39 -15.11
N LEU A 38 -1.76 0.59 -14.06
CA LEU A 38 -2.76 0.82 -13.02
C LEU A 38 -2.10 1.43 -11.78
N HIS A 39 -2.55 2.61 -11.35
CA HIS A 39 -2.10 3.19 -10.08
C HIS A 39 -2.57 2.33 -8.90
N LEU A 40 -1.77 2.32 -7.82
CA LEU A 40 -2.14 1.59 -6.60
C LEU A 40 -3.52 2.01 -6.10
N ALA A 41 -3.80 3.31 -6.01
CA ALA A 41 -5.09 3.84 -5.55
C ALA A 41 -6.25 3.63 -6.55
N ASP A 42 -5.98 3.21 -7.78
CA ASP A 42 -7.01 2.86 -8.78
C ASP A 42 -7.30 1.35 -8.81
N ALA A 43 -6.60 0.56 -7.98
CA ALA A 43 -6.79 -0.88 -7.97
C ALA A 43 -8.20 -1.29 -7.48
N PHE A 44 -8.75 -2.34 -8.10
CA PHE A 44 -10.12 -2.79 -7.88
C PHE A 44 -10.37 -3.45 -6.52
N PHE A 45 -9.31 -3.85 -5.82
CA PHE A 45 -9.40 -4.45 -4.49
C PHE A 45 -9.60 -3.43 -3.37
N TRP A 46 -9.52 -2.13 -3.67
CA TRP A 46 -9.75 -1.06 -2.71
C TRP A 46 -11.21 -0.58 -2.72
N THR A 47 -11.74 -0.34 -1.53
CA THR A 47 -13.01 0.38 -1.32
C THR A 47 -12.87 1.86 -1.67
N GLY A 48 -14.00 2.57 -1.82
CA GLY A 48 -13.97 4.01 -2.13
C GLY A 48 -13.14 4.84 -1.15
N SER A 49 -13.27 4.57 0.15
CA SER A 49 -12.52 5.27 1.20
C SER A 49 -11.02 4.94 1.18
N GLN A 50 -10.66 3.68 0.95
CA GLN A 50 -9.26 3.25 0.84
C GLN A 50 -8.58 3.90 -0.38
N ARG A 51 -9.30 3.99 -1.51
CA ARG A 51 -8.79 4.66 -2.72
C ARG A 51 -8.58 6.15 -2.51
N ALA A 52 -9.51 6.81 -1.82
CA ALA A 52 -9.37 8.23 -1.49
C ALA A 52 -8.12 8.47 -0.64
N PHE A 53 -7.95 7.71 0.44
CA PHE A 53 -6.77 7.77 1.30
C PHE A 53 -5.48 7.52 0.51
N LEU A 54 -5.40 6.41 -0.23
CA LEU A 54 -4.20 6.10 -1.03
C LEU A 54 -3.91 7.15 -2.10
N ARG A 55 -4.93 7.81 -2.67
CA ARG A 55 -4.71 8.91 -3.63
C ARG A 55 -4.04 10.12 -2.97
N GLU A 56 -4.42 10.44 -1.74
CA GLU A 56 -3.82 11.53 -0.97
C GLU A 56 -2.39 11.17 -0.56
N GLU A 57 -2.17 9.91 -0.15
CA GLU A 57 -0.87 9.44 0.33
C GLU A 57 0.14 9.08 -0.77
N ILE A 58 -0.26 8.97 -2.03
CA ILE A 58 0.68 8.79 -3.17
C ILE A 58 1.46 10.07 -3.48
N LEU A 59 1.02 11.23 -2.98
CA LEU A 59 1.73 12.49 -3.18
C LEU A 59 3.08 12.47 -2.44
N GLU A 60 4.14 12.94 -3.09
CA GLU A 60 5.53 12.86 -2.57
C GLU A 60 5.75 13.58 -1.22
N ASP A 61 4.83 14.46 -0.80
CA ASP A 61 4.88 15.21 0.46
C ASP A 61 3.99 14.58 1.56
N ALA A 62 3.33 13.46 1.27
CA ALA A 62 2.40 12.83 2.20
C ALA A 62 3.12 11.98 3.26
N ASP A 63 2.50 11.90 4.44
CA ASP A 63 3.04 11.24 5.63
C ASP A 63 3.30 9.74 5.38
N TRP A 64 2.52 9.11 4.50
CA TRP A 64 2.62 7.69 4.17
C TRP A 64 3.26 7.39 2.80
N ALA A 65 3.80 8.39 2.10
CA ALA A 65 4.28 8.25 0.72
C ALA A 65 5.30 7.10 0.55
N GLU A 66 6.27 6.99 1.46
CA GLU A 66 7.31 5.94 1.42
C GLU A 66 6.70 4.53 1.55
N VAL A 67 5.77 4.34 2.48
CA VAL A 67 5.14 3.02 2.74
C VAL A 67 4.17 2.64 1.64
N VAL A 68 3.47 3.63 1.09
CA VAL A 68 2.55 3.42 -0.04
C VAL A 68 3.33 3.07 -1.30
N ASP A 69 4.50 3.68 -1.53
CA ASP A 69 5.40 3.28 -2.61
C ASP A 69 5.97 1.87 -2.40
N GLU A 70 6.39 1.51 -1.18
CA GLU A 70 6.83 0.15 -0.85
C GLU A 70 5.75 -0.89 -1.19
N LEU A 71 4.50 -0.65 -0.76
CA LEU A 71 3.36 -1.52 -1.09
C LEU A 71 3.14 -1.62 -2.61
N ASN A 72 3.25 -0.50 -3.32
CA ASN A 72 3.11 -0.44 -4.78
C ASN A 72 4.20 -1.28 -5.48
N LEU A 73 5.45 -1.21 -5.02
CA LEU A 73 6.56 -2.03 -5.54
C LEU A 73 6.36 -3.52 -5.27
N MET A 74 5.94 -3.87 -4.05
CA MET A 74 5.62 -5.26 -3.67
C MET A 74 4.54 -5.85 -4.58
N LEU A 75 3.45 -5.11 -4.80
CA LEU A 75 2.32 -5.55 -5.63
C LEU A 75 2.69 -5.72 -7.11
N ARG A 76 3.61 -4.90 -7.63
CA ARG A 76 4.09 -5.00 -9.02
C ARG A 76 5.02 -6.19 -9.26
N GLY A 77 5.30 -6.97 -8.23
CA GLY A 77 6.16 -8.14 -8.32
C GLY A 77 7.63 -7.78 -8.15
N GLY A 78 7.95 -6.96 -7.15
CA GLY A 78 9.30 -6.79 -6.61
C GLY A 78 9.86 -8.10 -6.03
N ARG A 79 9.99 -9.12 -6.88
CA ARG A 79 10.91 -10.24 -6.79
C ARG A 79 11.60 -10.28 -8.15
N GLY A 80 12.72 -9.56 -8.24
CA GLY A 80 13.81 -10.01 -9.11
C GLY A 80 14.30 -11.38 -8.64
#